data_AF-A0A8S4AIX9-F1
#
_entry.id   AF-A0A8S4AIX9-F1
#
_cell.length_a   1.000
_cell.length_b   1.000
_cell.length_c   1.000
_cell.angle_alpha   90.00
_cell.angle_beta   90.00
_cell.angle_gamma   90.00
#
_symmetry.space_group_name_H-M   'P 1'
#
loop_
_entity.id
_entity.type
_entity.pdbx_description
1 polymer ?
#
loop_
_entity_poly.entity_id
_entity_poly.type
_entity_poly.pdbx_seq_one_letter_code
_entity_poly.pdbx_strand_id
1 'polypeptide(L)'
;MAPQYAPSLRSLLGPVLLLLQTAFISIAAFCLEINNNAILDETFYAEFQDVNVMVVLGFGFLSTFLVRYGFSGSGFNLLVTAIATQWAIIVTGVESWYERGKIRVDLKSLRSLLGPVLLLLQTAFISIAAFCLEINNNAILDETFYAEFQDVNVMVVLGFGFLSTFLVRYGFSGSGFNLLVTAIATQWAIILTGVESWYERGKIRVDLKSILSAEICAACALVSMGTVLGKTNPVQLVFIALFSVSGFVLNEWILRTLLSVRPLNSLMQLHVFGAFFGLMLTWILQREGTEQGFEKEKFDRKSGFILSAEICAACALVSMGTVLGKTNPVQLVLIALFNVSGFVLNEWILRTLLSVRPLNSLMQLHVFGAFFGLMLTWILQREGTEQGFEKEKFDRKSGLFSMLGSVFLWMFWPSFNAVLVDSDRKLGAVCGSYLALAASGVTAAAVSSLSSRTGKLNLIQMQPSILAGGVSVGVAVSVVDQPWVAMATGVTAALLSAAGYRYLKPQMHAAFECHDTRGTLSTHGLPGLLGWFLQLLLQIRKLDQTSVAIRFSVFHISTLFITVSTSLTTGILTGFLLKWNFWRPPQNKKCFDDQAFWEFPHNAVRK
;
A
#
# COMPACT_ATOMS: atom_id res chain seq x y z
N MET A 1 -19.83 32.82 19.44
CA MET A 1 -18.59 32.79 18.63
C MET A 1 -18.01 31.38 18.72
N ALA A 2 -17.98 30.62 17.61
CA ALA A 2 -17.35 29.30 17.59
C ALA A 2 -15.84 29.45 17.35
N PRO A 3 -14.97 28.59 17.92
CA PRO A 3 -13.52 28.77 17.76
C PRO A 3 -13.15 28.62 16.28
N GLN A 4 -12.41 29.60 15.76
CA GLN A 4 -11.99 29.68 14.35
C GLN A 4 -10.98 28.58 13.94
N TYR A 5 -10.49 27.76 14.88
CA TYR A 5 -9.44 26.75 14.62
C TYR A 5 -9.80 25.38 15.20
N ALA A 6 -9.48 24.32 14.46
CA ALA A 6 -9.44 22.97 15.01
C ALA A 6 -8.42 22.92 16.16
N PRO A 7 -8.62 22.10 17.21
CA PRO A 7 -7.67 22.01 18.30
C PRO A 7 -6.30 21.58 17.73
N SER A 8 -5.28 22.41 17.93
CA SER A 8 -3.93 22.14 17.41
C SER A 8 -3.45 20.77 17.89
N LEU A 9 -2.91 19.95 17.00
CA LEU A 9 -2.33 18.65 17.35
C LEU A 9 -0.81 18.72 17.58
N ARG A 10 -0.20 19.90 17.42
CA ARG A 10 1.28 20.07 17.47
C ARG A 10 1.89 19.50 18.74
N SER A 11 1.28 19.75 19.89
CA SER A 11 1.76 19.30 21.20
C SER A 11 1.44 17.84 21.53
N LEU A 12 0.70 17.13 20.68
CA LEU A 12 0.24 15.76 20.94
C LEU A 12 0.75 14.79 19.87
N LEU A 13 0.50 15.07 18.59
CA LEU A 13 0.85 14.17 17.49
C LEU A 13 2.36 13.96 17.36
N GLY A 14 3.14 15.04 17.29
CA GLY A 14 4.61 14.96 17.17
C GLY A 14 5.25 14.16 18.30
N PRO A 15 5.00 14.51 19.58
CA PRO A 15 5.53 13.77 20.72
C PRO A 15 5.10 12.29 20.76
N VAL A 16 3.82 11.98 20.47
CA VAL A 16 3.34 10.59 20.45
C VAL A 16 4.06 9.77 19.37
N LEU A 17 4.21 10.31 18.17
CA LEU A 17 4.91 9.63 17.09
C LEU A 17 6.40 9.42 17.40
N LEU A 18 7.07 10.44 17.94
CA LEU A 18 8.48 10.33 18.32
C LEU A 18 8.70 9.32 19.46
N LEU A 19 7.80 9.30 20.46
CA LEU A 19 7.85 8.35 21.56
C LEU A 19 7.65 6.92 21.05
N LEU A 20 6.62 6.69 20.23
CA LEU A 20 6.37 5.37 19.64
C LEU A 20 7.52 4.92 18.76
N GLN A 21 8.06 5.80 17.91
CA GLN A 21 9.17 5.44 17.04
C GLN A 21 10.45 5.15 17.84
N THR A 22 10.73 5.92 18.89
CA THR A 22 11.86 5.66 19.79
C THR A 22 11.69 4.31 20.51
N ALA A 23 10.48 3.99 20.95
CA ALA A 23 10.15 2.71 21.57
C ALA A 23 10.32 1.55 20.57
N PHE A 24 9.81 1.68 19.35
CA PHE A 24 9.96 0.67 18.30
C PHE A 24 11.42 0.43 17.92
N ILE A 25 12.22 1.50 17.77
CA ILE A 25 13.66 1.41 17.50
C ILE A 25 14.37 0.71 18.66
N SER A 26 14.04 1.08 19.89
CA SER A 26 14.64 0.46 21.09
C SER A 26 14.31 -1.04 21.15
N ILE A 27 13.03 -1.40 20.99
CA ILE A 27 12.61 -2.81 20.95
C ILE A 27 13.28 -3.54 19.78
N ALA A 28 13.38 -2.93 18.60
CA ALA A 28 14.08 -3.53 17.47
C ALA A 28 15.57 -3.76 17.76
N ALA A 29 16.27 -2.79 18.36
CA ALA A 29 17.68 -2.91 18.68
C ALA A 29 17.96 -4.02 19.70
N PHE A 30 17.10 -4.16 20.72
CA PHE A 30 17.33 -5.12 21.81
C PHE A 30 16.68 -6.47 21.59
N CYS A 31 15.52 -6.52 20.95
CA CYS A 31 14.71 -7.72 20.82
C CYS A 31 14.74 -8.33 19.42
N LEU A 32 14.97 -7.58 18.34
CA LEU A 32 14.93 -8.15 16.99
C LEU A 32 16.29 -8.70 16.55
N GLU A 33 16.26 -9.83 15.85
CA GLU A 33 17.42 -10.47 15.23
C GLU A 33 17.08 -10.84 13.78
N ILE A 34 17.92 -10.45 12.82
CA ILE A 34 17.71 -10.81 11.42
C ILE A 34 18.40 -12.15 11.14
N ASN A 35 17.62 -13.15 10.72
CA ASN A 35 18.18 -14.43 10.32
C ASN A 35 18.72 -14.36 8.88
N ASN A 36 20.04 -14.37 8.74
CA ASN A 36 20.72 -14.29 7.45
C ASN A 36 20.80 -15.64 6.70
N ASN A 37 20.44 -16.76 7.36
CA ASN A 37 20.60 -18.11 6.81
C ASN A 37 19.32 -18.65 6.15
N ALA A 38 18.21 -17.92 6.20
CA ALA A 38 16.99 -18.29 5.49
C ALA A 38 17.23 -18.35 3.97
N ILE A 39 16.70 -19.39 3.31
CA ILE A 39 16.70 -19.50 1.85
C ILE A 39 15.61 -18.55 1.32
N LEU A 40 15.94 -17.77 0.30
CA LEU A 40 15.02 -16.86 -0.37
C LEU A 40 14.00 -17.68 -1.14
N ASP A 41 12.75 -17.70 -0.70
CA ASP A 41 11.64 -18.12 -1.54
C ASP A 41 11.25 -16.92 -2.40
N GLU A 42 11.64 -16.93 -3.68
CA GLU A 42 11.29 -15.84 -4.63
C GLU A 42 9.77 -15.62 -4.72
N THR A 43 8.97 -16.65 -4.47
CA THR A 43 7.51 -16.54 -4.47
C THR A 43 7.00 -15.75 -3.26
N PHE A 44 7.67 -15.85 -2.11
CA PHE A 44 7.31 -15.13 -0.90
C PHE A 44 7.52 -13.62 -1.04
N TYR A 45 8.61 -13.18 -1.67
CA TYR A 45 8.89 -11.76 -1.85
C TYR A 45 7.87 -11.10 -2.79
N ALA A 46 7.51 -11.75 -3.89
CA ALA A 46 6.47 -11.26 -4.80
C ALA A 46 5.11 -11.17 -4.09
N GLU A 47 4.72 -12.20 -3.33
CA GLU A 47 3.50 -12.19 -2.52
C GLU A 47 3.48 -11.04 -1.50
N PHE A 48 4.60 -10.80 -0.82
CA PHE A 48 4.74 -9.67 0.10
C PHE A 48 4.60 -8.32 -0.61
N GLN A 49 5.22 -8.14 -1.78
CA GLN A 49 5.11 -6.90 -2.56
C GLN A 49 3.65 -6.63 -2.94
N ASP A 50 2.93 -7.64 -3.42
CA ASP A 50 1.54 -7.51 -3.82
C ASP A 50 0.65 -7.12 -2.62
N VAL A 51 0.82 -7.78 -1.47
CA VAL A 51 0.09 -7.43 -0.24
C VAL A 51 0.45 -6.03 0.24
N ASN A 52 1.72 -5.64 0.20
CA ASN A 52 2.14 -4.29 0.59
C ASN A 52 1.54 -3.20 -0.33
N VAL A 53 1.47 -3.46 -1.64
CA VAL A 53 0.78 -2.57 -2.60
C VAL A 53 -0.71 -2.45 -2.27
N MET A 54 -1.38 -3.54 -1.90
CA MET A 54 -2.78 -3.49 -1.46
C MET A 54 -2.97 -2.62 -0.21
N VAL A 55 -2.08 -2.78 0.78
CA VAL A 55 -2.15 -2.05 2.06
C VAL A 55 -1.85 -0.56 1.87
N VAL A 56 -0.80 -0.22 1.12
CA VAL A 56 -0.35 1.18 0.94
C VAL A 56 -1.16 1.90 -0.14
N LEU A 57 -1.19 1.38 -1.37
CA LEU A 57 -1.81 2.04 -2.51
C LEU A 57 -3.29 1.66 -2.65
N GLY A 58 -3.63 0.39 -2.46
CA GLY A 58 -5.00 -0.12 -2.52
C GLY A 58 -5.90 0.63 -1.55
N PHE A 59 -5.78 0.38 -0.25
CA PHE A 59 -6.58 1.07 0.79
C PHE A 59 -6.34 2.58 0.83
N GLY A 60 -5.13 3.06 0.52
CA GLY A 60 -4.78 4.47 0.50
C GLY A 60 -5.59 5.28 -0.50
N PHE A 61 -5.52 4.91 -1.79
CA PHE A 61 -6.33 5.56 -2.83
C PHE A 61 -7.81 5.27 -2.64
N LEU A 62 -8.16 4.06 -2.20
CA LEU A 62 -9.55 3.69 -1.98
C LEU A 62 -10.23 4.64 -0.96
N SER A 63 -9.47 5.18 0.00
CA SER A 63 -9.93 6.13 1.02
C SER A 63 -10.06 7.59 0.55
N THR A 64 -9.73 7.91 -0.71
CA THR A 64 -9.80 9.29 -1.25
C THR A 64 -11.14 9.62 -1.92
N PHE A 65 -12.20 8.85 -1.67
CA PHE A 65 -13.52 9.07 -2.31
C PHE A 65 -14.22 10.36 -1.84
N LEU A 66 -13.79 10.91 -0.70
CA LEU A 66 -14.32 12.12 -0.09
C LEU A 66 -13.67 13.38 -0.69
N VAL A 67 -14.48 14.34 -1.15
CA VAL A 67 -14.03 15.54 -1.89
C VAL A 67 -12.98 16.35 -1.12
N ARG A 68 -13.17 16.52 0.18
CA ARG A 68 -12.31 17.35 1.03
C ARG A 68 -11.47 16.54 2.02
N TYR A 69 -11.32 15.24 1.81
CA TYR A 69 -10.59 14.36 2.75
C TYR A 69 -9.60 13.45 2.02
N GLY A 70 -9.11 13.88 0.86
CA GLY A 70 -8.21 13.09 0.02
C GLY A 70 -6.81 12.95 0.63
N PHE A 71 -6.27 14.04 1.18
CA PHE A 71 -4.92 14.04 1.78
C PHE A 71 -4.91 13.22 3.06
N SER A 72 -5.89 13.43 3.94
CA SER A 72 -6.07 12.61 5.13
C SER A 72 -6.43 11.17 4.79
N GLY A 73 -7.24 10.91 3.77
CA GLY A 73 -7.56 9.56 3.31
C GLY A 73 -6.33 8.74 2.96
N SER A 74 -5.46 9.26 2.09
CA SER A 74 -4.24 8.57 1.67
C SER A 74 -3.09 8.70 2.69
N GLY A 75 -2.84 9.89 3.21
CA GLY A 75 -1.75 10.18 4.14
C GLY A 75 -1.93 9.50 5.51
N PHE A 76 -3.14 9.50 6.07
CA PHE A 76 -3.37 8.77 7.31
C PHE A 76 -3.41 7.26 7.11
N ASN A 77 -3.80 6.77 5.92
CA ASN A 77 -3.65 5.36 5.58
C ASN A 77 -2.18 4.93 5.68
N LEU A 78 -1.28 5.69 5.04
CA LEU A 78 0.16 5.42 5.12
C LEU A 78 0.68 5.46 6.56
N LEU A 79 0.24 6.43 7.37
CA LEU A 79 0.60 6.50 8.79
C LEU A 79 0.13 5.26 9.57
N VAL A 80 -1.13 4.86 9.38
CA VAL A 80 -1.71 3.68 10.05
C VAL A 80 -0.98 2.42 9.60
N THR A 81 -0.70 2.25 8.32
CA THR A 81 0.11 1.14 7.80
C THR A 81 1.47 1.08 8.47
N ALA A 82 2.22 2.18 8.48
CA ALA A 82 3.58 2.20 9.03
C ALA A 82 3.62 1.87 10.52
N ILE A 83 2.65 2.36 11.30
CA ILE A 83 2.54 2.05 12.73
C ILE A 83 2.07 0.60 12.95
N ALA A 84 1.03 0.18 12.22
CA ALA A 84 0.46 -1.16 12.35
C ALA A 84 1.47 -2.24 11.97
N THR A 85 2.22 -2.09 10.89
CA THR A 85 3.25 -3.05 10.48
C THR A 85 4.35 -3.16 11.54
N GLN A 86 4.92 -2.04 12.00
CA GLN A 86 5.98 -2.06 13.04
C GLN A 86 5.47 -2.70 14.34
N TRP A 87 4.26 -2.34 14.76
CA TRP A 87 3.67 -2.89 15.97
C TRP A 87 3.33 -4.37 15.82
N ALA A 88 2.81 -4.79 14.66
CA ALA A 88 2.50 -6.19 14.39
C ALA A 88 3.77 -7.06 14.41
N ILE A 89 4.88 -6.59 13.85
CA ILE A 89 6.19 -7.25 13.95
C ILE A 89 6.58 -7.45 15.42
N ILE A 90 6.35 -6.46 16.27
CA ILE A 90 6.69 -6.57 17.70
C ILE A 90 5.75 -7.56 18.40
N VAL A 91 4.44 -7.39 18.28
CA VAL A 91 3.44 -8.16 19.06
C VAL A 91 3.39 -9.62 18.61
N THR A 92 3.42 -9.90 17.31
CA THR A 92 3.50 -11.30 16.81
C THR A 92 4.80 -11.97 17.21
N GLY A 93 5.82 -11.19 17.57
CA GLY A 93 7.16 -11.66 17.93
C GLY A 93 7.33 -11.98 19.40
N VAL A 94 6.40 -11.55 20.25
CA VAL A 94 6.51 -11.70 21.71
C VAL A 94 6.70 -13.16 22.12
N GLU A 95 6.01 -14.10 21.47
CA GLU A 95 6.17 -15.53 21.76
C GLU A 95 7.57 -16.04 21.38
N SER A 96 8.07 -15.65 20.21
CA SER A 96 9.45 -15.93 19.76
C SER A 96 10.48 -15.39 20.75
N TRP A 97 10.24 -14.17 21.26
CA TRP A 97 11.07 -13.54 22.28
C TRP A 97 11.00 -14.25 23.63
N TYR A 98 9.82 -14.69 24.08
CA TYR A 98 9.65 -15.43 25.32
C TYR A 98 10.44 -16.75 25.31
N GLU A 99 10.41 -17.48 24.18
CA GLU A 99 11.12 -18.76 24.04
C GLU A 99 12.64 -18.61 23.88
N ARG A 100 13.12 -17.56 23.18
CA ARG A 100 14.52 -17.47 22.71
C ARG A 100 15.28 -16.23 23.15
N GLY A 101 14.64 -15.30 23.86
CA GLY A 101 15.20 -13.99 24.21
C GLY A 101 15.32 -13.02 23.03
N LYS A 102 14.99 -13.43 21.80
CA LYS A 102 15.05 -12.64 20.56
C LYS A 102 13.89 -12.95 19.61
N ILE A 103 13.35 -11.91 18.98
CA ILE A 103 12.40 -11.95 17.86
C ILE A 103 13.20 -12.15 16.57
N ARG A 104 13.30 -13.39 16.08
CA ARG A 104 13.89 -13.63 14.76
C ARG A 104 12.96 -13.19 13.65
N VAL A 105 13.47 -12.32 12.78
CA VAL A 105 12.82 -11.93 11.53
C VAL A 105 13.62 -12.54 10.39
N ASP A 106 13.00 -13.46 9.66
CA ASP A 106 13.59 -14.06 8.45
C ASP A 106 13.55 -13.04 7.30
N LEU A 107 14.58 -12.21 7.23
CA LEU A 107 14.74 -11.17 6.24
C LEU A 107 15.91 -11.52 5.31
N LYS A 108 15.68 -12.38 4.32
CA LYS A 108 16.44 -12.25 3.07
C LYS A 108 15.68 -11.43 2.05
N SER A 109 15.41 -10.17 2.41
CA SER A 109 15.35 -9.06 1.46
C SER A 109 15.32 -7.76 2.24
N LEU A 110 16.37 -7.45 3.01
CA LEU A 110 16.70 -6.07 3.36
C LEU A 110 18.11 -5.90 3.95
N ARG A 111 19.11 -6.61 3.41
CA ARG A 111 20.50 -6.14 3.52
C ARG A 111 20.89 -5.41 2.24
N SER A 112 20.10 -4.40 1.88
CA SER A 112 20.49 -3.54 0.78
C SER A 112 21.42 -2.46 1.35
N LEU A 113 22.66 -2.43 0.85
CA LEU A 113 23.50 -1.23 0.90
C LEU A 113 22.77 0.00 0.35
N LEU A 114 21.63 -0.17 -0.33
CA LEU A 114 20.79 0.89 -0.88
C LEU A 114 20.43 1.94 0.17
N GLY A 115 19.95 1.58 1.36
CA GLY A 115 19.59 2.57 2.38
C GLY A 115 20.76 3.49 2.73
N PRO A 116 21.89 2.93 3.24
CA PRO A 116 23.10 3.71 3.52
C PRO A 116 23.69 4.44 2.30
N VAL A 117 23.71 3.82 1.11
CA VAL A 117 24.24 4.43 -0.13
C VAL A 117 23.37 5.60 -0.58
N LEU A 118 22.04 5.46 -0.56
CA LEU A 118 21.13 6.55 -0.90
C LEU A 118 21.21 7.69 0.11
N LEU A 119 21.32 7.40 1.41
CA LEU A 119 21.50 8.44 2.43
C LEU A 119 22.82 9.18 2.27
N LEU A 120 23.92 8.47 1.96
CA LEU A 120 25.23 9.05 1.68
C LEU A 120 25.21 9.90 0.41
N LEU A 121 24.64 9.39 -0.68
CA LEU A 121 24.48 10.14 -1.93
C LEU A 121 23.60 11.38 -1.73
N GLN A 122 22.51 11.26 -0.97
CA GLN A 122 21.62 12.39 -0.72
C GLN A 122 22.28 13.45 0.16
N THR A 123 23.04 13.05 1.20
CA THR A 123 23.82 14.01 2.00
C THR A 123 24.90 14.69 1.16
N ALA A 124 25.55 13.96 0.26
CA ALA A 124 26.51 14.54 -0.68
C ALA A 124 25.83 15.54 -1.65
N PHE A 125 24.72 15.16 -2.29
CA PHE A 125 23.98 16.04 -3.20
C PHE A 125 23.45 17.29 -2.50
N ILE A 126 22.88 17.16 -1.30
CA ILE A 126 22.41 18.31 -0.51
C ILE A 126 23.57 19.23 -0.13
N SER A 127 24.71 18.67 0.27
CA SER A 127 25.90 19.46 0.61
C SER A 127 26.41 20.22 -0.62
N ILE A 128 26.56 19.54 -1.76
CA ILE A 128 26.97 20.16 -3.02
C ILE A 128 25.96 21.24 -3.44
N ALA A 129 24.65 20.97 -3.32
CA ALA A 129 23.61 21.94 -3.61
C ALA A 129 23.73 23.19 -2.72
N ALA A 130 23.91 23.01 -1.41
CA ALA A 130 24.02 24.13 -0.47
C ALA A 130 25.24 25.02 -0.74
N PHE A 131 26.38 24.43 -1.12
CA PHE A 131 27.63 25.19 -1.31
C PHE A 131 27.83 25.67 -2.74
N CYS A 132 27.38 24.92 -3.75
CA CYS A 132 27.74 25.16 -5.15
C CYS A 132 26.55 25.62 -6.01
N LEU A 133 25.30 25.34 -5.65
CA LEU A 133 24.14 25.71 -6.49
C LEU A 133 23.56 27.07 -6.11
N GLU A 134 23.05 27.78 -7.12
CA GLU A 134 22.35 29.05 -6.97
C GLU A 134 21.13 29.08 -7.91
N ILE A 135 19.93 29.27 -7.35
CA ILE A 135 18.69 29.35 -8.15
C ILE A 135 18.62 30.72 -8.82
N ASN A 136 18.48 30.76 -10.14
CA ASN A 136 18.36 32.01 -10.88
C ASN A 136 16.93 32.57 -10.81
N ASN A 137 16.64 33.35 -9.75
CA ASN A 137 15.33 33.98 -9.54
C ASN A 137 14.96 35.05 -10.58
N ASN A 138 15.91 35.48 -11.42
CA ASN A 138 15.70 36.51 -12.44
C ASN A 138 15.41 35.91 -13.83
N ALA A 139 15.33 34.57 -13.95
CA ALA A 139 14.98 33.91 -15.19
C ALA A 139 13.49 34.17 -15.53
N ILE A 140 13.22 34.69 -16.73
CA ILE A 140 11.86 34.83 -17.24
C ILE A 140 11.34 33.43 -17.55
N LEU A 141 10.22 33.04 -16.91
CA LEU A 141 9.50 31.82 -17.24
C LEU A 141 8.89 31.97 -18.64
N ASP A 142 9.55 31.36 -19.63
CA ASP A 142 9.01 31.23 -20.98
C ASP A 142 7.97 30.11 -21.01
N GLU A 143 6.71 30.43 -21.31
CA GLU A 143 5.59 29.48 -21.29
C GLU A 143 5.82 28.30 -22.24
N THR A 144 6.48 28.52 -23.38
CA THR A 144 6.82 27.43 -24.31
C THR A 144 7.85 26.48 -23.72
N PHE A 145 8.85 27.02 -23.02
CA PHE A 145 9.91 26.22 -22.38
C PHE A 145 9.38 25.42 -21.18
N TYR A 146 8.36 25.94 -20.48
CA TYR A 146 7.66 25.22 -19.43
C TYR A 146 6.85 24.04 -19.94
N ALA A 147 6.18 24.18 -21.08
CA ALA A 147 5.49 23.06 -21.73
C ALA A 147 6.48 21.97 -22.19
N GLU A 148 7.59 22.36 -22.82
CA GLU A 148 8.64 21.42 -23.22
C GLU A 148 9.24 20.66 -22.03
N PHE A 149 9.46 21.35 -20.91
CA PHE A 149 9.88 20.73 -19.66
C PHE A 149 8.84 19.72 -19.13
N GLN A 150 7.55 20.08 -19.15
CA GLN A 150 6.50 19.14 -18.74
C GLN A 150 6.47 17.89 -19.63
N ASP A 151 6.59 18.06 -20.95
CA ASP A 151 6.56 16.94 -21.89
C ASP A 151 7.76 15.99 -21.69
N VAL A 152 8.97 16.54 -21.51
CA VAL A 152 10.17 15.75 -21.23
C VAL A 152 10.09 15.09 -19.86
N ASN A 153 9.65 15.80 -18.82
CA ASN A 153 9.50 15.24 -17.48
C ASN A 153 8.48 14.09 -17.47
N VAL A 154 7.34 14.25 -18.15
CA VAL A 154 6.34 13.19 -18.33
C VAL A 154 6.93 12.01 -19.10
N MET A 155 7.69 12.23 -20.15
CA MET A 155 8.37 11.15 -20.90
C MET A 155 9.39 10.39 -20.03
N VAL A 156 10.22 11.10 -19.26
CA VAL A 156 11.29 10.51 -18.44
C VAL A 156 10.70 9.76 -17.23
N VAL A 157 9.76 10.37 -16.51
CA VAL A 157 9.19 9.79 -15.29
C VAL A 157 8.11 8.75 -15.61
N LEU A 158 7.14 9.10 -16.46
CA LEU A 158 6.01 8.24 -16.78
C LEU A 158 6.24 7.42 -18.05
N GLY A 159 6.77 8.02 -19.12
CA GLY A 159 7.02 7.33 -20.39
C GLY A 159 7.94 6.11 -20.23
N PHE A 160 9.20 6.30 -19.82
CA PHE A 160 10.13 5.19 -19.56
C PHE A 160 9.68 4.30 -18.39
N GLY A 161 9.00 4.89 -17.39
CA GLY A 161 8.48 4.17 -16.23
C GLY A 161 7.41 3.13 -16.62
N PHE A 162 6.43 3.51 -17.44
CA PHE A 162 5.42 2.61 -17.98
C PHE A 162 5.93 1.75 -19.14
N LEU A 163 6.88 2.25 -19.94
CA LEU A 163 7.54 1.42 -20.94
C LEU A 163 8.21 0.22 -20.28
N SER A 164 8.82 0.39 -19.11
CA SER A 164 9.47 -0.69 -18.35
C SER A 164 8.49 -1.69 -17.71
N THR A 165 7.17 -1.54 -17.90
CA THR A 165 6.17 -2.44 -17.31
C THR A 165 5.75 -3.60 -18.19
N PHE A 166 6.31 -3.75 -19.40
CA PHE A 166 5.97 -4.87 -20.29
C PHE A 166 6.35 -6.24 -19.72
N LEU A 167 7.28 -6.28 -18.75
CA LEU A 167 7.64 -7.50 -18.04
C LEU A 167 6.59 -7.84 -16.98
N VAL A 168 5.84 -8.92 -17.23
CA VAL A 168 4.66 -9.39 -16.45
C VAL A 168 4.90 -9.44 -14.93
N ARG A 169 6.12 -9.71 -14.47
CA ARG A 169 6.49 -9.79 -13.04
C ARG A 169 7.51 -8.75 -12.57
N TYR A 170 7.87 -7.81 -13.44
CA TYR A 170 8.83 -6.75 -13.13
C TYR A 170 8.21 -5.35 -13.30
N GLY A 171 6.90 -5.23 -13.53
CA GLY A 171 6.27 -3.93 -13.78
C GLY A 171 6.45 -2.90 -12.66
N PHE A 172 6.33 -3.30 -11.40
CA PHE A 172 6.57 -2.39 -10.27
C PHE A 172 8.03 -2.06 -10.06
N SER A 173 8.92 -3.04 -10.18
CA SER A 173 10.36 -2.82 -10.13
C SER A 173 10.81 -1.92 -11.28
N GLY A 174 10.27 -2.12 -12.49
CA GLY A 174 10.50 -1.29 -13.66
C GLY A 174 10.08 0.16 -13.42
N SER A 175 8.84 0.39 -13.00
CA SER A 175 8.32 1.75 -12.73
C SER A 175 8.97 2.41 -11.50
N GLY A 176 9.12 1.67 -10.39
CA GLY A 176 9.70 2.17 -9.15
C GLY A 176 11.20 2.42 -9.23
N PHE A 177 11.97 1.52 -9.86
CA PHE A 177 13.38 1.78 -10.12
C PHE A 177 13.59 2.83 -11.20
N ASN A 178 12.68 2.99 -12.16
CA ASN A 178 12.70 4.12 -13.10
C ASN A 178 12.66 5.45 -12.36
N LEU A 179 11.75 5.60 -11.38
CA LEU A 179 11.68 6.80 -10.55
C LEU A 179 12.96 7.03 -9.74
N LEU A 180 13.51 5.96 -9.14
CA LEU A 180 14.77 6.03 -8.39
C LEU A 180 15.96 6.44 -9.28
N VAL A 181 16.13 5.78 -10.42
CA VAL A 181 17.21 6.07 -11.38
C VAL A 181 17.05 7.49 -11.92
N THR A 182 15.82 7.90 -12.25
CA THR A 182 15.53 9.28 -12.69
C THR A 182 15.96 10.29 -11.63
N ALA A 183 15.53 10.12 -10.37
CA ALA A 183 15.84 11.07 -9.31
C ALA A 183 17.35 11.19 -9.01
N ILE A 184 18.09 10.08 -9.04
CA ILE A 184 19.55 10.09 -8.82
C ILE A 184 20.28 10.63 -10.05
N ALA A 185 19.90 10.19 -11.25
CA ALA A 185 20.53 10.60 -12.49
C ALA A 185 20.34 12.11 -12.76
N THR A 186 19.16 12.66 -12.50
CA THR A 186 18.90 14.09 -12.67
C THR A 186 19.73 14.95 -11.71
N GLN A 187 19.78 14.60 -10.41
CA GLN A 187 20.61 15.32 -9.43
C GLN A 187 22.09 15.29 -9.82
N TRP A 188 22.58 14.13 -10.28
CA TRP A 188 23.96 13.98 -10.71
C TRP A 188 24.26 14.73 -12.01
N ALA A 189 23.34 14.71 -12.98
CA ALA A 189 23.46 15.42 -14.24
C ALA A 189 23.50 16.95 -14.03
N ILE A 190 22.69 17.50 -13.13
CA ILE A 190 22.72 18.95 -12.77
C ILE A 190 24.13 19.34 -12.31
N ILE A 191 24.76 18.52 -11.48
CA ILE A 191 26.12 18.79 -10.98
C ILE A 191 27.14 18.73 -12.13
N LEU A 192 27.13 17.66 -12.92
CA LEU A 192 28.11 17.43 -13.98
C LEU A 192 28.01 18.45 -15.12
N THR A 193 26.79 18.74 -15.59
CA THR A 193 26.57 19.76 -16.62
C THR A 193 26.86 21.18 -16.12
N GLY A 194 26.81 21.39 -14.81
CA GLY A 194 27.09 22.67 -14.15
C GLY A 194 28.57 22.99 -13.93
N VAL A 195 29.49 22.03 -14.13
CA VAL A 195 30.92 22.17 -13.76
C VAL A 195 31.59 23.36 -14.46
N GLU A 196 31.28 23.61 -15.74
CA GLU A 196 31.84 24.75 -16.49
C GLU A 196 31.38 26.09 -15.90
N SER A 197 30.09 26.21 -15.55
CA SER A 197 29.56 27.38 -14.85
C SER A 197 30.24 27.60 -13.49
N TRP A 198 30.48 26.51 -12.76
CA TRP A 198 31.16 26.58 -11.48
C TRP A 198 32.62 27.03 -11.63
N TYR A 199 33.33 26.54 -12.64
CA TYR A 199 34.71 26.94 -12.93
C TYR A 199 34.81 28.44 -13.26
N GLU A 200 33.88 28.98 -14.05
CA GLU A 200 33.90 30.39 -14.45
C GLU A 200 33.42 31.35 -13.35
N ARG A 201 32.41 30.96 -12.56
CA ARG A 201 31.65 31.89 -11.69
C ARG A 201 31.66 31.50 -10.21
N GLY A 202 32.27 30.38 -9.84
CA GLY A 202 32.24 29.83 -8.48
C GLY A 202 30.91 29.22 -8.05
N LYS A 203 29.88 29.25 -8.92
CA LYS A 203 28.52 28.73 -8.67
C LYS A 203 27.91 28.06 -9.91
N ILE A 204 27.12 27.01 -9.68
CA ILE A 204 26.27 26.34 -10.66
C ILE A 204 24.91 27.03 -10.62
N ARG A 205 24.56 27.77 -11.68
CA ARG A 205 23.22 28.37 -11.78
C ARG A 205 22.21 27.31 -12.19
N VAL A 206 21.11 27.24 -11.45
CA VAL A 206 19.98 26.36 -11.75
C VAL A 206 18.80 27.19 -12.24
N ASP A 207 18.41 26.94 -13.48
CA ASP A 207 17.18 27.42 -14.12
C ASP A 207 16.45 26.28 -14.84
N LEU A 208 15.25 26.55 -15.36
CA LEU A 208 14.42 25.53 -16.04
C LEU A 208 15.16 24.86 -17.21
N LYS A 209 16.03 25.58 -17.91
CA LYS A 209 16.82 25.08 -19.03
C LYS A 209 17.92 24.13 -18.57
N SER A 210 18.59 24.44 -17.47
CA SER A 210 19.57 23.54 -16.85
C SER A 210 18.93 22.24 -16.35
N ILE A 211 17.72 22.32 -15.79
CA ILE A 211 16.97 21.15 -15.32
C ILE A 211 16.54 20.29 -16.50
N LEU A 212 15.99 20.90 -17.56
CA LEU A 212 15.62 20.19 -18.78
C LEU A 212 16.81 19.46 -19.40
N SER A 213 17.96 20.13 -19.50
CA SER A 213 19.20 19.50 -19.99
C SER A 213 19.62 18.31 -19.11
N ALA A 214 19.52 18.44 -17.80
CA ALA A 214 19.83 17.37 -16.86
C ALA A 214 18.86 16.18 -16.97
N GLU A 215 17.57 16.42 -17.22
CA GLU A 215 16.58 15.36 -17.46
C GLU A 215 16.84 14.61 -18.77
N ILE A 216 17.26 15.31 -19.82
CA ILE A 216 17.67 14.68 -21.09
C ILE A 216 18.92 13.81 -20.85
N CYS A 217 19.90 14.27 -20.07
CA CYS A 217 21.04 13.44 -19.68
C CYS A 217 20.61 12.24 -18.81
N ALA A 218 19.65 12.41 -17.91
CA ALA A 218 19.13 11.32 -17.08
C ALA A 218 18.41 10.24 -17.90
N ALA A 219 17.77 10.60 -19.01
CA ALA A 219 17.17 9.65 -19.94
C ALA A 219 18.19 8.62 -20.48
N CYS A 220 19.47 8.98 -20.60
CA CYS A 220 20.54 8.05 -20.97
C CYS A 220 20.66 6.87 -19.98
N ALA A 221 20.57 7.14 -18.67
CA ALA A 221 20.58 6.09 -17.65
C ALA A 221 19.34 5.20 -17.74
N LEU A 222 18.18 5.74 -18.14
CA LEU A 222 16.95 4.96 -18.34
C LEU A 222 17.02 4.07 -19.58
N VAL A 223 17.61 4.56 -20.67
CA VAL A 223 17.90 3.74 -21.86
C VAL A 223 18.86 2.60 -21.50
N SER A 224 19.93 2.88 -20.74
CA SER A 224 20.84 1.84 -20.23
C SER A 224 20.15 0.87 -19.27
N MET A 225 19.26 1.35 -18.39
CA MET A 225 18.46 0.51 -17.51
C MET A 225 17.57 -0.45 -18.31
N GLY A 226 17.02 0.00 -19.45
CA GLY A 226 16.18 -0.82 -20.33
C GLY A 226 16.87 -2.09 -20.85
N THR A 227 18.19 -2.07 -21.07
CA THR A 227 18.94 -3.23 -21.58
C THR A 227 19.27 -4.26 -20.50
N VAL A 228 19.34 -3.83 -19.23
CA VAL A 228 19.63 -4.64 -18.04
C VAL A 228 18.39 -4.88 -17.17
N LEU A 229 17.21 -4.56 -17.71
CA LEU A 229 15.93 -4.63 -17.02
C LEU A 229 15.67 -6.06 -16.54
N GLY A 230 15.33 -6.22 -15.26
CA GLY A 230 15.13 -7.54 -14.65
C GLY A 230 16.41 -8.32 -14.31
N LYS A 231 17.59 -7.85 -14.72
CA LYS A 231 18.89 -8.52 -14.47
C LYS A 231 19.74 -7.86 -13.38
N THR A 232 19.32 -6.69 -12.90
CA THR A 232 20.06 -5.86 -11.95
C THR A 232 19.25 -5.55 -10.71
N ASN A 233 19.95 -5.39 -9.58
CA ASN A 233 19.36 -4.94 -8.32
C ASN A 233 19.41 -3.40 -8.18
N PRO A 234 18.68 -2.79 -7.23
CA PRO A 234 18.61 -1.33 -7.09
C PRO A 234 19.96 -0.65 -6.85
N VAL A 235 20.88 -1.29 -6.12
CA VAL A 235 22.22 -0.73 -5.87
C VAL A 235 23.02 -0.70 -7.17
N GLN A 236 22.95 -1.76 -7.96
CA GLN A 236 23.56 -1.79 -9.30
C GLN A 236 22.94 -0.72 -10.20
N LEU A 237 21.62 -0.52 -10.16
CA LEU A 237 20.96 0.54 -10.91
C LEU A 237 21.41 1.95 -10.51
N VAL A 238 21.66 2.21 -9.23
CA VAL A 238 22.25 3.47 -8.76
C VAL A 238 23.65 3.69 -9.35
N PHE A 239 24.51 2.66 -9.34
CA PHE A 239 25.83 2.77 -9.96
C PHE A 239 25.75 2.95 -11.47
N ILE A 240 24.86 2.21 -12.15
CA ILE A 240 24.61 2.34 -13.59
C ILE A 240 24.16 3.77 -13.92
N ALA A 241 23.29 4.37 -13.10
CA ALA A 241 22.87 5.76 -13.26
C ALA A 241 24.06 6.73 -13.18
N LEU A 242 24.88 6.62 -12.13
CA LEU A 242 26.05 7.48 -11.93
C LEU A 242 27.06 7.35 -13.08
N PHE A 243 27.41 6.13 -13.47
CA PHE A 243 28.41 5.90 -14.54
C PHE A 243 27.88 6.25 -15.94
N SER A 244 26.63 5.90 -16.26
CA SER A 244 26.02 6.19 -17.56
C SER A 244 25.94 7.71 -17.78
N VAL A 245 25.43 8.46 -16.80
CA VAL A 245 25.36 9.93 -16.89
C VAL A 245 26.75 10.56 -16.98
N SER A 246 27.72 10.09 -16.18
CA SER A 246 29.09 10.62 -16.22
C SER A 246 29.75 10.40 -17.57
N GLY A 247 29.62 9.19 -18.12
CA GLY A 247 30.15 8.86 -19.44
C GLY A 247 29.46 9.63 -20.56
N PHE A 248 28.15 9.83 -20.47
CA PHE A 248 27.41 10.60 -21.46
C PHE A 248 27.79 12.09 -21.46
N VAL A 249 27.85 12.72 -20.28
CA VAL A 249 28.26 14.12 -20.15
C VAL A 249 29.72 14.31 -20.61
N LEU A 250 30.61 13.37 -20.28
CA LEU A 250 31.99 13.40 -20.77
C LEU A 250 32.04 13.27 -22.31
N ASN A 251 31.26 12.35 -22.88
CA ASN A 251 31.18 12.19 -24.34
C ASN A 251 30.67 13.47 -25.01
N GLU A 252 29.61 14.09 -24.47
CA GLU A 252 29.09 15.36 -24.96
C GLU A 252 30.16 16.46 -24.91
N TRP A 253 30.87 16.58 -23.79
CA TRP A 253 31.94 17.57 -23.61
C TRP A 253 33.08 17.38 -24.60
N ILE A 254 33.51 16.12 -24.84
CA ILE A 254 34.54 15.80 -25.83
C ILE A 254 34.09 16.19 -27.25
N LEU A 255 32.88 15.82 -27.65
CA LEU A 255 32.34 16.13 -28.98
C LEU A 255 32.24 17.64 -29.21
N ARG A 256 31.82 18.37 -28.17
CA ARG A 256 31.66 19.81 -28.23
C ARG A 256 33.01 20.53 -28.26
N THR A 257 33.97 20.11 -27.44
CA THR A 257 35.25 20.80 -27.24
C THR A 257 36.27 20.43 -28.32
N LEU A 258 36.41 19.15 -28.65
CA LEU A 258 37.44 18.67 -29.60
C LEU A 258 36.94 18.68 -31.05
N LEU A 259 35.67 18.35 -31.28
CA LEU A 259 35.11 18.20 -32.63
C LEU A 259 34.17 19.35 -33.04
N SER A 260 33.95 20.34 -32.16
CA SER A 260 33.08 21.50 -32.42
C SER A 260 31.66 21.11 -32.84
N VAL A 261 31.15 19.97 -32.34
CA VAL A 261 29.78 19.52 -32.62
C VAL A 261 28.78 20.42 -31.89
N ARG A 262 27.67 20.78 -32.56
CA ARG A 262 26.59 21.58 -31.95
C ARG A 262 25.96 20.82 -30.77
N PRO A 263 25.65 21.49 -29.64
CA PRO A 263 25.11 20.83 -28.44
C PRO A 263 23.81 20.02 -28.69
N LEU A 264 22.92 20.53 -29.54
CA LEU A 264 21.71 19.80 -29.93
C LEU A 264 22.03 18.47 -30.64
N ASN A 265 23.09 18.44 -31.44
CA ASN A 265 23.49 17.24 -32.18
C ASN A 265 24.23 16.24 -31.29
N SER A 266 24.94 16.69 -30.26
CA SER A 266 25.55 15.79 -29.27
C SER A 266 24.49 15.14 -28.38
N LEU A 267 23.40 15.85 -28.04
CA LEU A 267 22.27 15.28 -27.30
C LEU A 267 21.52 14.19 -28.07
N MET A 268 21.48 14.25 -29.42
CA MET A 268 20.87 13.19 -30.24
C MET A 268 21.58 11.83 -30.11
N GLN A 269 22.81 11.79 -29.60
CA GLN A 269 23.53 10.53 -29.38
C GLN A 269 23.12 9.80 -28.10
N LEU A 270 22.25 10.38 -27.26
CA LEU A 270 21.89 9.80 -25.95
C LEU A 270 21.38 8.35 -26.07
N HIS A 271 20.53 8.06 -27.06
CA HIS A 271 19.97 6.73 -27.25
C HIS A 271 21.04 5.74 -27.68
N VAL A 272 21.97 6.17 -28.54
CA VAL A 272 23.08 5.35 -29.02
C VAL A 272 24.02 5.04 -27.84
N PHE A 273 24.49 6.07 -27.13
CA PHE A 273 25.36 5.90 -25.99
C PHE A 273 24.72 5.03 -24.90
N GLY A 274 23.49 5.36 -24.48
CA GLY A 274 22.78 4.65 -23.43
C GLY A 274 22.54 3.17 -23.78
N ALA A 275 22.21 2.87 -25.05
CA ALA A 275 22.01 1.50 -25.51
C ALA A 275 23.31 0.70 -25.54
N PHE A 276 24.40 1.24 -26.10
CA PHE A 276 25.68 0.52 -26.16
C PHE A 276 26.30 0.32 -24.78
N PHE A 277 26.25 1.33 -23.92
CA PHE A 277 26.68 1.22 -22.52
C PHE A 277 25.90 0.13 -21.79
N GLY A 278 24.56 0.14 -21.95
CA GLY A 278 23.69 -0.86 -21.36
C GLY A 278 23.91 -2.28 -21.89
N LEU A 279 24.12 -2.45 -23.21
CA LEU A 279 24.40 -3.77 -23.81
C LEU A 279 25.71 -4.37 -23.32
N MET A 280 26.75 -3.54 -23.16
CA MET A 280 28.02 -3.97 -22.58
C MET A 280 27.83 -4.47 -21.14
N LEU A 281 27.03 -3.77 -20.33
CA LEU A 281 26.68 -4.24 -18.99
C LEU A 281 25.90 -5.55 -19.01
N THR A 282 24.97 -5.73 -19.94
CA THR A 282 24.23 -6.99 -20.09
C THR A 282 25.15 -8.17 -20.39
N TRP A 283 26.21 -7.96 -21.19
CA TRP A 283 27.22 -8.97 -21.47
C TRP A 283 28.10 -9.27 -20.25
N ILE A 284 28.60 -8.24 -19.56
CA ILE A 284 29.44 -8.39 -18.35
C ILE A 284 28.66 -9.06 -17.20
N LEU A 285 27.37 -8.76 -17.06
CA LEU A 285 26.51 -9.28 -16.00
C LEU A 285 25.88 -10.64 -16.33
N GLN A 286 26.22 -11.25 -17.48
CA GLN A 286 25.74 -12.56 -17.87
C GLN A 286 26.32 -13.64 -16.94
N ARG A 287 25.43 -14.40 -16.27
CA ARG A 287 25.84 -15.54 -15.42
C ARG A 287 25.88 -16.81 -16.26
N GLU A 288 26.99 -17.55 -16.20
CA GLU A 288 27.07 -18.91 -16.73
C GLU A 288 26.54 -19.92 -15.70
N GLY A 289 25.58 -20.75 -16.12
CA GLY A 289 25.14 -21.94 -15.40
C GLY A 289 23.86 -21.80 -14.58
N THR A 290 22.73 -22.24 -15.15
CA THR A 290 21.61 -22.83 -14.41
C THR A 290 20.72 -23.65 -15.35
N GLU A 291 21.23 -24.78 -15.84
CA GLU A 291 20.40 -25.96 -16.09
C GLU A 291 20.73 -26.98 -15.00
N GLN A 292 20.02 -26.93 -13.88
CA GLN A 292 19.95 -28.04 -12.94
C GLN A 292 18.64 -27.91 -12.16
N GLY A 293 17.76 -28.90 -12.37
CA GLY A 293 16.50 -29.01 -11.68
C GLY A 293 16.72 -29.18 -10.18
N PHE A 294 16.10 -28.31 -9.40
CA PHE A 294 16.07 -28.45 -7.94
C PHE A 294 14.93 -29.39 -7.55
N GLU A 295 15.30 -30.53 -6.96
CA GLU A 295 14.39 -31.35 -6.17
C GLU A 295 13.86 -30.53 -4.99
N LYS A 296 12.55 -30.61 -4.78
CA LYS A 296 11.85 -29.90 -3.71
C LYS A 296 11.98 -30.69 -2.41
N GLU A 297 12.81 -30.21 -1.48
CA GLU A 297 12.64 -30.52 -0.07
C GLU A 297 11.52 -29.68 0.54
N LYS A 298 10.70 -30.33 1.36
CA LYS A 298 9.51 -29.80 2.01
C LYS A 298 9.94 -29.00 3.24
N PHE A 299 10.02 -27.67 3.12
CA PHE A 299 10.45 -26.79 4.21
C PHE A 299 9.28 -26.30 5.07
N ASP A 300 9.44 -26.38 6.39
CA ASP A 300 8.48 -25.96 7.40
C ASP A 300 8.45 -24.40 7.49
N ARG A 301 7.31 -23.79 7.14
CA ARG A 301 7.16 -22.36 6.86
C ARG A 301 7.12 -21.52 8.15
N LYS A 302 8.29 -21.28 8.77
CA LYS A 302 8.48 -20.25 9.81
C LYS A 302 8.78 -18.84 9.25
N SER A 303 8.85 -18.67 7.92
CA SER A 303 9.33 -17.47 7.22
C SER A 303 8.28 -16.36 6.93
N GLY A 304 7.07 -16.44 7.49
CA GLY A 304 5.94 -15.54 7.14
C GLY A 304 5.79 -14.25 7.95
N PHE A 305 6.78 -13.89 8.78
CA PHE A 305 6.58 -12.94 9.87
C PHE A 305 6.19 -11.52 9.42
N ILE A 306 6.88 -10.98 8.42
CA ILE A 306 6.59 -9.65 7.86
C ILE A 306 5.26 -9.64 7.09
N LEU A 307 4.95 -10.73 6.40
CA LEU A 307 3.70 -10.86 5.65
C LEU A 307 2.50 -10.92 6.61
N SER A 308 2.64 -11.62 7.74
CA SER A 308 1.66 -11.58 8.83
C SER A 308 1.46 -10.16 9.37
N ALA A 309 2.55 -9.39 9.51
CA ALA A 309 2.47 -7.99 9.92
C ALA A 309 1.71 -7.11 8.92
N GLU A 310 1.89 -7.31 7.62
CA GLU A 310 1.10 -6.61 6.58
C GLU A 310 -0.37 -7.03 6.60
N ILE A 311 -0.66 -8.31 6.88
CA ILE A 311 -2.04 -8.79 7.06
C ILE A 311 -2.70 -8.13 8.28
N CYS A 312 -1.95 -7.97 9.38
CA CYS A 312 -2.41 -7.21 10.56
C CYS A 312 -2.66 -5.74 10.22
N ALA A 313 -1.78 -5.11 9.41
CA ALA A 313 -1.98 -3.75 8.93
C ALA A 313 -3.24 -3.64 8.06
N ALA A 314 -3.50 -4.60 7.17
CA ALA A 314 -4.73 -4.67 6.40
C ALA A 314 -5.97 -4.73 7.30
N CYS A 315 -5.93 -5.51 8.39
CA CYS A 315 -7.01 -5.59 9.39
C CYS A 315 -7.29 -4.22 10.05
N ALA A 316 -6.24 -3.47 10.41
CA ALA A 316 -6.36 -2.13 10.95
C ALA A 316 -6.94 -1.13 9.93
N LEU A 317 -6.59 -1.25 8.65
CA LEU A 317 -7.15 -0.41 7.57
C LEU A 317 -8.63 -0.71 7.27
N VAL A 318 -9.03 -1.99 7.32
CA VAL A 318 -10.45 -2.38 7.26
C VAL A 318 -11.23 -1.67 8.37
N SER A 319 -10.68 -1.67 9.58
CA SER A 319 -11.28 -1.01 10.76
C SER A 319 -11.31 0.51 10.62
N MET A 320 -10.24 1.12 10.10
CA MET A 320 -10.16 2.56 9.83
C MET A 320 -11.28 3.04 8.89
N GLY A 321 -11.73 2.19 7.96
CA GLY A 321 -12.80 2.50 7.03
C GLY A 321 -14.13 2.92 7.70
N THR A 322 -14.44 2.44 8.90
CA THR A 322 -15.69 2.81 9.59
C THR A 322 -15.63 4.22 10.19
N VAL A 323 -14.45 4.65 10.63
CA VAL A 323 -14.20 5.92 11.32
C VAL A 323 -13.53 7.00 10.46
N LEU A 324 -13.29 6.69 9.19
CA LEU A 324 -12.70 7.60 8.20
C LEU A 324 -13.42 8.95 8.22
N GLY A 325 -12.66 10.06 8.22
CA GLY A 325 -13.23 11.41 8.24
C GLY A 325 -13.72 11.92 9.61
N LYS A 326 -13.84 11.06 10.63
CA LYS A 326 -14.36 11.44 11.97
C LYS A 326 -13.32 11.41 13.09
N THR A 327 -12.14 10.88 12.80
CA THR A 327 -11.04 10.68 13.75
C THR A 327 -9.82 11.48 13.32
N ASN A 328 -9.03 11.92 14.30
CA ASN A 328 -7.77 12.61 14.05
C ASN A 328 -6.59 11.60 13.95
N PRO A 329 -5.39 12.01 13.48
CA PRO A 329 -4.28 11.08 13.31
C PRO A 329 -3.78 10.44 14.62
N VAL A 330 -3.91 11.10 15.78
CA VAL A 330 -3.54 10.50 17.08
C VAL A 330 -4.48 9.35 17.42
N GLN A 331 -5.79 9.55 17.23
CA GLN A 331 -6.78 8.49 17.41
C GLN A 331 -6.54 7.34 16.45
N LEU A 332 -6.18 7.60 15.19
CA LEU A 332 -5.86 6.58 14.19
C LEU A 332 -4.61 5.74 14.56
N VAL A 333 -3.57 6.38 15.10
CA VAL A 333 -2.39 5.68 15.63
C VAL A 333 -2.79 4.71 16.75
N LEU A 334 -3.62 5.17 17.70
CA LEU A 334 -4.10 4.31 18.79
C LEU A 334 -5.01 3.18 18.26
N ILE A 335 -5.90 3.48 17.31
CA ILE A 335 -6.73 2.45 16.65
C ILE A 335 -5.85 1.37 16.04
N ALA A 336 -4.77 1.75 15.35
CA ALA A 336 -3.83 0.80 14.76
C ALA A 336 -3.20 -0.11 15.83
N LEU A 337 -2.70 0.48 16.94
CA LEU A 337 -2.08 -0.27 18.03
C LEU A 337 -3.06 -1.26 18.67
N PHE A 338 -4.26 -0.81 19.05
CA PHE A 338 -5.24 -1.66 19.73
C PHE A 338 -5.88 -2.69 18.79
N ASN A 339 -6.11 -2.35 17.53
CA ASN A 339 -6.63 -3.30 16.55
C ASN A 339 -5.65 -4.44 16.32
N VAL A 340 -4.37 -4.12 16.06
CA VAL A 340 -3.33 -5.13 15.85
C VAL A 340 -3.15 -5.97 17.11
N SER A 341 -3.07 -5.37 18.30
CA SER A 341 -2.99 -6.12 19.56
C SER A 341 -4.19 -7.04 19.76
N GLY A 342 -5.41 -6.56 19.48
CA GLY A 342 -6.63 -7.35 19.58
C GLY A 342 -6.67 -8.51 18.58
N PHE A 343 -6.18 -8.29 17.36
CA PHE A 343 -6.14 -9.33 16.33
C PHE A 343 -5.12 -10.42 16.64
N VAL A 344 -3.92 -10.04 17.10
CA VAL A 344 -2.91 -11.00 17.55
C VAL A 344 -3.36 -11.74 18.82
N LEU A 345 -4.03 -11.05 19.75
CA LEU A 345 -4.65 -11.69 20.91
C LEU A 345 -5.70 -12.71 20.48
N ASN A 346 -6.53 -12.38 19.49
CA ASN A 346 -7.51 -13.33 18.95
C ASN A 346 -6.84 -14.57 18.36
N GLU A 347 -5.79 -14.40 17.55
CA GLU A 347 -5.00 -15.52 17.02
C GLU A 347 -4.44 -16.40 18.14
N TRP A 348 -3.88 -15.78 19.18
CA TRP A 348 -3.36 -16.49 20.34
C TRP A 348 -4.45 -17.27 21.08
N ILE A 349 -5.61 -16.66 21.38
CA ILE A 349 -6.74 -17.34 22.02
C ILE A 349 -7.21 -18.53 21.18
N LEU A 350 -7.38 -18.34 19.87
CA LEU A 350 -7.82 -19.40 18.95
C LEU A 350 -6.83 -20.57 18.89
N ARG A 351 -5.54 -20.27 18.87
CA ARG A 351 -4.49 -21.29 18.88
C ARG A 351 -4.44 -22.03 20.22
N THR A 352 -4.51 -21.32 21.34
CA THR A 352 -4.41 -21.92 22.67
C THR A 352 -5.65 -22.73 23.05
N LEU A 353 -6.85 -22.23 22.79
CA LEU A 353 -8.09 -22.88 23.20
C LEU A 353 -8.57 -23.94 22.21
N LEU A 354 -8.42 -23.68 20.90
CA LEU A 354 -9.02 -24.52 19.86
C LEU A 354 -7.96 -25.16 18.95
N SER A 355 -6.67 -24.87 19.11
CA SER A 355 -5.61 -25.36 18.21
C SER A 355 -5.83 -24.96 16.75
N VAL A 356 -6.40 -23.77 16.51
CA VAL A 356 -6.58 -23.22 15.16
C VAL A 356 -5.21 -22.94 14.54
N ARG A 357 -5.03 -23.33 13.28
CA ARG A 357 -3.81 -23.03 12.51
C ARG A 357 -3.69 -21.51 12.27
N PRO A 358 -2.48 -20.91 12.36
CA PRO A 358 -2.27 -19.47 12.14
C PRO A 358 -2.89 -18.93 10.84
N LEU A 359 -2.71 -19.63 9.71
CA LEU A 359 -3.30 -19.23 8.42
C LEU A 359 -4.84 -19.12 8.48
N ASN A 360 -5.51 -20.02 9.21
CA ASN A 360 -6.96 -19.98 9.38
C ASN A 360 -7.41 -18.82 10.29
N SER A 361 -6.56 -18.38 11.22
CA SER A 361 -6.79 -17.17 12.00
C SER A 361 -6.67 -15.92 11.13
N LEU A 362 -5.65 -15.86 10.24
CA LEU A 362 -5.46 -14.75 9.30
C LEU A 362 -6.63 -14.62 8.31
N MET A 363 -7.24 -15.72 7.88
CA MET A 363 -8.44 -15.73 7.04
C MET A 363 -9.62 -14.96 7.67
N GLN A 364 -9.62 -14.73 8.99
CA GLN A 364 -10.70 -14.02 9.68
C GLN A 364 -10.48 -12.50 9.79
N LEU A 365 -9.41 -11.95 9.23
CA LEU A 365 -9.09 -10.52 9.33
C LEU A 365 -10.24 -9.60 8.91
N HIS A 366 -11.00 -9.97 7.87
CA HIS A 366 -12.08 -9.13 7.34
C HIS A 366 -13.27 -9.10 8.30
N VAL A 367 -13.55 -10.22 8.98
CA VAL A 367 -14.57 -10.29 10.03
C VAL A 367 -14.08 -9.49 11.23
N PHE A 368 -12.88 -9.77 11.73
CA PHE A 368 -12.32 -9.08 12.91
C PHE A 368 -12.28 -7.56 12.70
N GLY A 369 -11.66 -7.09 11.61
CA GLY A 369 -11.51 -5.66 11.35
C GLY A 369 -12.86 -4.95 11.14
N ALA A 370 -13.81 -5.58 10.45
CA ALA A 370 -15.13 -4.99 10.25
C ALA A 370 -15.88 -4.82 11.58
N PHE A 371 -15.95 -5.87 12.41
CA PHE A 371 -16.69 -5.81 13.67
C PHE A 371 -16.01 -4.96 14.74
N PHE A 372 -14.67 -4.97 14.79
CA PHE A 372 -13.89 -4.02 15.60
C PHE A 372 -14.22 -2.58 15.20
N GLY A 373 -14.13 -2.27 13.89
CA GLY A 373 -14.41 -0.94 13.36
C GLY A 373 -15.85 -0.49 13.60
N LEU A 374 -16.82 -1.40 13.52
CA LEU A 374 -18.22 -1.10 13.77
C LEU A 374 -18.47 -0.70 15.23
N MET A 375 -17.94 -1.47 16.19
CA MET A 375 -18.07 -1.11 17.61
C MET A 375 -17.35 0.20 17.92
N LEU A 376 -16.17 0.39 17.33
CA LEU A 376 -15.42 1.63 17.47
C LEU A 376 -16.23 2.84 16.99
N THR A 377 -16.81 2.78 15.78
CA THR A 377 -17.60 3.92 15.28
C THR A 377 -18.90 4.12 16.03
N TRP A 378 -19.50 3.07 16.60
CA TRP A 378 -20.70 3.16 17.40
C TRP A 378 -20.42 3.87 18.74
N ILE A 379 -19.35 3.50 19.46
CA ILE A 379 -18.99 4.16 20.72
C ILE A 379 -18.54 5.63 20.52
N LEU A 380 -17.87 5.91 19.39
CA LEU A 380 -17.44 7.26 19.00
C LEU A 380 -18.56 8.14 18.45
N GLN A 381 -19.80 7.67 18.42
CA GLN A 381 -20.96 8.47 18.07
C GLN A 381 -21.12 9.68 19.00
N ARG A 382 -21.63 10.79 18.43
CA ARG A 382 -21.72 12.10 19.08
C ARG A 382 -23.08 12.71 18.83
N GLU A 383 -23.55 13.51 19.78
CA GLU A 383 -24.77 14.29 19.63
C GLU A 383 -24.69 15.23 18.40
N GLY A 384 -25.80 15.35 17.68
CA GLY A 384 -25.93 16.20 16.50
C GLY A 384 -25.39 15.61 15.20
N THR A 385 -24.94 14.35 15.17
CA THR A 385 -24.58 13.67 13.90
C THR A 385 -25.78 13.12 13.14
N GLU A 386 -26.97 13.10 13.76
CA GLU A 386 -28.24 12.63 13.15
C GLU A 386 -28.61 13.35 11.85
N GLN A 387 -28.26 14.64 11.75
CA GLN A 387 -28.52 15.47 10.57
C GLN A 387 -27.56 15.19 9.40
N GLY A 388 -26.60 14.27 9.58
CA GLY A 388 -25.55 13.96 8.63
C GLY A 388 -24.42 15.00 8.63
N PHE A 389 -23.29 14.65 8.03
CA PHE A 389 -22.13 15.54 7.92
C PHE A 389 -22.13 16.31 6.60
N GLU A 390 -22.18 17.65 6.66
CA GLU A 390 -22.24 18.53 5.48
C GLU A 390 -21.12 18.28 4.45
N LYS A 391 -19.94 17.82 4.93
CA LYS A 391 -18.72 17.64 4.14
C LYS A 391 -18.50 16.19 3.68
N GLU A 392 -19.37 15.27 4.06
CA GLU A 392 -19.35 13.89 3.55
C GLU A 392 -19.93 13.85 2.13
N LYS A 393 -19.12 14.33 1.18
CA LYS A 393 -19.47 14.46 -0.23
C LYS A 393 -18.43 13.76 -1.10
N PHE A 394 -18.86 13.32 -2.27
CA PHE A 394 -18.02 12.71 -3.30
C PHE A 394 -18.26 13.45 -4.64
N ASP A 395 -17.25 13.48 -5.50
CA ASP A 395 -17.36 14.03 -6.85
C ASP A 395 -16.69 13.11 -7.89
N ARG A 396 -16.63 13.55 -9.15
CA ARG A 396 -16.01 12.78 -10.22
C ARG A 396 -14.50 12.57 -9.99
N LYS A 397 -13.78 13.57 -9.49
CA LYS A 397 -12.32 13.50 -9.32
C LYS A 397 -11.97 12.57 -8.15
N SER A 398 -12.61 12.76 -7.00
CA SER A 398 -12.43 11.92 -5.82
C SER A 398 -12.86 10.48 -6.09
N GLY A 399 -13.93 10.29 -6.86
CA GLY A 399 -14.38 8.98 -7.35
C GLY A 399 -13.34 8.28 -8.22
N LEU A 400 -12.71 8.96 -9.17
CA LEU A 400 -11.66 8.38 -10.03
C LEU A 400 -10.43 7.93 -9.23
N PHE A 401 -9.95 8.74 -8.29
CA PHE A 401 -8.84 8.33 -7.41
C PHE A 401 -9.23 7.14 -6.53
N SER A 402 -10.44 7.12 -5.99
CA SER A 402 -10.92 5.97 -5.21
C SER A 402 -11.04 4.68 -6.04
N MET A 403 -11.44 4.80 -7.31
CA MET A 403 -11.45 3.66 -8.23
C MET A 403 -10.06 3.11 -8.51
N LEU A 404 -9.01 3.95 -8.55
CA LEU A 404 -7.63 3.48 -8.67
C LEU A 404 -7.27 2.54 -7.52
N GLY A 405 -7.65 2.88 -6.28
CA GLY A 405 -7.49 1.99 -5.13
C GLY A 405 -8.27 0.68 -5.25
N SER A 406 -9.49 0.73 -5.81
CA SER A 406 -10.27 -0.49 -6.09
C SER A 406 -9.58 -1.40 -7.10
N VAL A 407 -8.96 -0.83 -8.14
CA VAL A 407 -8.23 -1.61 -9.15
C VAL A 407 -6.97 -2.25 -8.56
N PHE A 408 -6.19 -1.52 -7.75
CA PHE A 408 -5.04 -2.10 -7.03
C PHE A 408 -5.47 -3.29 -6.16
N LEU A 409 -6.52 -3.11 -5.34
CA LEU A 409 -7.02 -4.19 -4.51
C LEU A 409 -7.49 -5.39 -5.36
N TRP A 410 -8.25 -5.13 -6.43
CA TRP A 410 -8.78 -6.19 -7.30
C TRP A 410 -7.66 -6.99 -7.98
N MET A 411 -6.62 -6.33 -8.51
CA MET A 411 -5.52 -6.99 -9.22
C MET A 411 -4.65 -7.86 -8.30
N PHE A 412 -4.40 -7.42 -7.07
CA PHE A 412 -3.49 -8.10 -6.13
C PHE A 412 -4.18 -9.03 -5.15
N TRP A 413 -5.52 -9.02 -5.08
CA TRP A 413 -6.29 -9.93 -4.24
C TRP A 413 -5.97 -11.42 -4.45
N PRO A 414 -5.75 -11.91 -5.70
CA PRO A 414 -5.35 -13.30 -5.91
C PRO A 414 -4.06 -13.68 -5.16
N SER A 415 -3.05 -12.80 -5.15
CA SER A 415 -1.82 -12.99 -4.38
C SER A 415 -2.09 -12.96 -2.87
N PHE A 416 -2.91 -12.01 -2.41
CA PHE A 416 -3.33 -11.91 -1.01
C PHE A 416 -3.98 -13.20 -0.49
N ASN A 417 -4.89 -13.78 -1.27
CA ASN A 417 -5.55 -15.04 -0.88
C ASN A 417 -4.61 -16.25 -1.01
N ALA A 418 -3.65 -16.24 -1.94
CA ALA A 418 -2.66 -17.31 -2.10
C ALA A 418 -1.71 -17.41 -0.89
N VAL A 419 -1.43 -16.29 -0.22
CA VAL A 419 -0.63 -16.25 1.01
C VAL A 419 -1.28 -17.05 2.14
N LEU A 420 -2.61 -17.11 2.17
CA LEU A 420 -3.40 -17.77 3.22
C LEU A 420 -3.44 -19.30 3.08
N VAL A 421 -2.82 -19.88 2.05
CA VAL A 421 -2.81 -21.32 1.80
C VAL A 421 -1.40 -21.89 1.65
N ASP A 422 -1.33 -23.22 1.76
CA ASP A 422 -0.12 -24.01 1.53
C ASP A 422 0.26 -24.04 0.03
N SER A 423 1.54 -24.34 -0.24
CA SER A 423 2.17 -24.19 -1.55
C SER A 423 1.50 -24.97 -2.69
N ASP A 424 0.92 -26.14 -2.41
CA ASP A 424 0.24 -27.01 -3.35
C ASP A 424 -1.12 -26.45 -3.82
N ARG A 425 -1.66 -25.47 -3.07
CA ARG A 425 -2.99 -24.90 -3.31
C ARG A 425 -2.97 -23.46 -3.82
N LYS A 426 -1.79 -22.84 -3.88
CA LYS A 426 -1.61 -21.44 -4.33
C LYS A 426 -2.23 -21.17 -5.70
N LEU A 427 -2.04 -22.07 -6.68
CA LEU A 427 -2.64 -21.89 -8.02
C LEU A 427 -4.18 -21.88 -7.97
N GLY A 428 -4.77 -22.81 -7.21
CA GLY A 428 -6.21 -22.85 -7.00
C GLY A 428 -6.74 -21.59 -6.29
N ALA A 429 -6.01 -21.10 -5.29
CA ALA A 429 -6.32 -19.86 -4.59
C ALA A 429 -6.29 -18.64 -5.53
N VAL A 430 -5.27 -18.52 -6.38
CA VAL A 430 -5.15 -17.43 -7.37
C VAL A 430 -6.32 -17.48 -8.37
N CYS A 431 -6.54 -18.64 -9.01
CA CYS A 431 -7.59 -18.81 -10.01
C CYS A 431 -8.98 -18.61 -9.42
N GLY A 432 -9.26 -19.22 -8.26
CA GLY A 432 -10.54 -19.07 -7.56
C GLY A 432 -10.80 -17.62 -7.16
N SER A 433 -9.78 -16.92 -6.67
CA SER A 433 -9.89 -15.51 -6.30
C SER A 433 -10.20 -14.62 -7.49
N TYR A 434 -9.48 -14.82 -8.61
CA TYR A 434 -9.72 -14.07 -9.84
C TYR A 434 -11.15 -14.30 -10.38
N LEU A 435 -11.61 -15.55 -10.42
CA LEU A 435 -12.94 -15.90 -10.91
C LEU A 435 -14.06 -15.32 -10.02
N ALA A 436 -13.90 -15.39 -8.70
CA ALA A 436 -14.85 -14.79 -7.76
C ALA A 436 -14.89 -13.26 -7.90
N LEU A 437 -13.73 -12.62 -8.05
CA LEU A 437 -13.63 -11.18 -8.26
C LEU A 437 -14.24 -10.73 -9.58
N ALA A 438 -13.99 -11.46 -10.68
CA ALA A 438 -14.59 -11.18 -11.98
C ALA A 438 -16.12 -11.30 -11.93
N ALA A 439 -16.63 -12.38 -11.34
CA ALA A 439 -18.06 -12.57 -11.13
C ALA A 439 -18.66 -11.45 -10.28
N SER A 440 -18.01 -11.08 -9.17
CA SER A 440 -18.48 -10.02 -8.29
C SER A 440 -18.49 -8.64 -8.97
N GLY A 441 -17.51 -8.34 -9.83
CA GLY A 441 -17.45 -7.10 -10.61
C GLY A 441 -18.59 -6.98 -11.61
N VAL A 442 -18.89 -8.05 -12.36
CA VAL A 442 -20.04 -8.10 -13.28
C VAL A 442 -21.35 -7.97 -12.51
N THR A 443 -21.51 -8.70 -11.40
CA THR A 443 -22.71 -8.61 -10.57
C THR A 443 -22.88 -7.21 -9.96
N ALA A 444 -21.82 -6.56 -9.50
CA ALA A 444 -21.87 -5.20 -9.00
C ALA A 444 -22.37 -4.20 -10.06
N ALA A 445 -21.87 -4.30 -11.29
CA ALA A 445 -22.32 -3.48 -12.41
C ALA A 445 -23.80 -3.75 -12.75
N ALA A 446 -24.20 -5.01 -12.81
CA ALA A 446 -25.59 -5.40 -13.07
C ALA A 446 -26.54 -4.86 -11.99
N VAL A 447 -26.23 -5.08 -10.71
CA VAL A 447 -27.05 -4.58 -9.59
C VAL A 447 -27.12 -3.06 -9.60
N SER A 448 -26.03 -2.37 -9.90
CA SER A 448 -26.01 -0.91 -9.98
C SER A 448 -26.89 -0.38 -11.12
N SER A 449 -26.78 -0.96 -12.30
CA SER A 449 -27.63 -0.62 -13.46
C SER A 449 -29.11 -0.87 -13.18
N LEU A 450 -29.46 -2.06 -12.68
CA LEU A 450 -30.83 -2.45 -12.34
C LEU A 450 -31.42 -1.61 -11.19
N SER A 451 -30.56 -1.10 -10.30
CA SER A 451 -30.96 -0.20 -9.21
C SER A 451 -31.26 1.23 -9.68
N SER A 452 -30.77 1.61 -10.86
CA SER A 452 -30.91 2.95 -11.41
C SER A 452 -32.14 3.05 -12.31
N ARG A 453 -33.00 4.06 -12.07
CA ARG A 453 -34.16 4.36 -12.94
C ARG A 453 -33.78 4.60 -14.41
N THR A 454 -32.56 5.06 -14.68
CA THR A 454 -32.06 5.33 -16.03
C THR A 454 -31.07 4.27 -16.55
N GLY A 455 -30.87 3.16 -15.83
CA GLY A 455 -29.85 2.15 -16.18
C GLY A 455 -28.38 2.63 -16.10
N LYS A 456 -28.08 3.75 -15.43
CA LYS A 456 -26.72 4.27 -15.28
C LYS A 456 -25.98 3.57 -14.14
N LEU A 457 -24.67 3.36 -14.31
CA LEU A 457 -23.80 2.79 -13.28
C LEU A 457 -23.44 3.84 -12.22
N ASN A 458 -23.54 3.46 -10.94
CA ASN A 458 -23.11 4.23 -9.79
C ASN A 458 -21.87 3.60 -9.17
N LEU A 459 -20.71 4.21 -9.41
CA LEU A 459 -19.41 3.69 -8.97
C LEU A 459 -19.31 3.52 -7.45
N ILE A 460 -19.94 4.39 -6.67
CA ILE A 460 -19.85 4.35 -5.20
C ILE A 460 -20.64 3.17 -4.64
N GLN A 461 -21.79 2.88 -5.24
CA GLN A 461 -22.55 1.67 -4.92
C GLN A 461 -21.81 0.41 -5.37
N MET A 462 -21.09 0.47 -6.50
CA MET A 462 -20.37 -0.69 -7.05
C MET A 462 -19.12 -1.06 -6.27
N GLN A 463 -18.36 -0.07 -5.77
CA GLN A 463 -17.05 -0.28 -5.12
C GLN A 463 -17.07 -1.35 -4.01
N PRO A 464 -17.99 -1.31 -3.02
CA PRO A 464 -18.12 -2.36 -2.00
C PRO A 464 -18.35 -3.77 -2.59
N SER A 465 -19.09 -3.86 -3.68
CA SER A 465 -19.51 -5.13 -4.27
C SER A 465 -18.46 -5.74 -5.20
N ILE A 466 -17.67 -4.92 -5.88
CA ILE A 466 -16.59 -5.36 -6.80
C ILE A 466 -15.52 -6.17 -6.05
N LEU A 467 -15.29 -5.88 -4.77
CA LEU A 467 -14.25 -6.50 -3.95
C LEU A 467 -14.78 -7.63 -3.05
N ALA A 468 -16.10 -7.71 -2.87
CA ALA A 468 -16.75 -8.66 -1.95
C ALA A 468 -16.46 -10.12 -2.30
N GLY A 469 -16.33 -10.45 -3.60
CA GLY A 469 -15.99 -11.80 -4.06
C GLY A 469 -14.60 -12.24 -3.57
N GLY A 470 -13.62 -11.34 -3.63
CA GLY A 470 -12.26 -11.58 -3.14
C GLY A 470 -12.21 -11.83 -1.64
N VAL A 471 -12.98 -11.06 -0.86
CA VAL A 471 -13.13 -11.27 0.59
C VAL A 471 -13.73 -12.66 0.86
N SER A 472 -14.90 -12.96 0.30
CA SER A 472 -15.63 -14.18 0.63
C SER A 472 -14.88 -15.45 0.21
N VAL A 473 -14.25 -15.45 -0.96
CA VAL A 473 -13.45 -16.59 -1.40
C VAL A 473 -12.14 -16.69 -0.64
N GLY A 474 -11.56 -15.57 -0.17
CA GLY A 474 -10.37 -15.56 0.67
C GLY A 474 -10.60 -16.26 2.01
N VAL A 475 -11.76 -16.06 2.62
CA VAL A 475 -12.15 -16.78 3.85
C VAL A 475 -12.47 -18.26 3.58
N ALA A 476 -12.88 -18.64 2.36
CA ALA A 476 -13.17 -20.02 2.00
C ALA A 476 -12.06 -20.69 1.14
N VAL A 477 -10.90 -20.04 1.02
CA VAL A 477 -9.87 -20.39 0.00
C VAL A 477 -9.32 -21.80 0.21
N SER A 478 -9.34 -22.27 1.46
CA SER A 478 -8.92 -23.61 1.85
C SER A 478 -9.92 -24.70 1.47
N VAL A 479 -11.07 -24.41 0.88
CA VAL A 479 -12.04 -25.45 0.48
C VAL A 479 -12.64 -25.27 -0.90
N VAL A 480 -12.62 -24.03 -1.43
CA VAL A 480 -13.08 -23.73 -2.79
C VAL A 480 -12.04 -24.22 -3.79
N ASP A 481 -12.37 -25.32 -4.46
CA ASP A 481 -11.53 -26.00 -5.46
C ASP A 481 -12.14 -25.96 -6.87
N GLN A 482 -13.47 -25.87 -6.99
CA GLN A 482 -14.17 -25.84 -8.26
C GLN A 482 -14.38 -24.40 -8.78
N PRO A 483 -14.02 -24.10 -10.06
CA PRO A 483 -14.18 -22.77 -10.66
C PRO A 483 -15.59 -22.17 -10.55
N TRP A 484 -16.62 -22.98 -10.77
CA TRP A 484 -18.02 -22.50 -10.72
C TRP A 484 -18.44 -22.13 -9.29
N VAL A 485 -17.90 -22.81 -8.26
CA VAL A 485 -18.16 -22.48 -6.86
C VAL A 485 -17.54 -21.12 -6.52
N ALA A 486 -16.33 -20.85 -7.01
CA ALA A 486 -15.69 -19.54 -6.86
C ALA A 486 -16.51 -18.42 -7.51
N MET A 487 -16.98 -18.62 -8.76
CA MET A 487 -17.85 -17.65 -9.44
C MET A 487 -19.18 -17.43 -8.69
N ALA A 488 -19.85 -18.51 -8.27
CA ALA A 488 -21.09 -18.43 -7.50
C ALA A 488 -20.92 -17.70 -6.17
N THR A 489 -19.77 -17.90 -5.51
CA THR A 489 -19.37 -17.15 -4.31
C THR A 489 -19.21 -15.66 -4.62
N GLY A 490 -18.57 -15.32 -5.75
CA GLY A 490 -18.44 -13.94 -6.22
C GLY A 490 -19.79 -13.25 -6.44
N VAL A 491 -20.72 -13.92 -7.13
CA VAL A 491 -22.08 -13.39 -7.37
C VAL A 491 -22.83 -13.17 -6.06
N THR A 492 -22.86 -14.19 -5.18
CA THR A 492 -23.59 -14.11 -3.90
C THR A 492 -23.00 -13.06 -2.97
N ALA A 493 -21.67 -12.96 -2.88
CA ALA A 493 -20.98 -11.94 -2.11
C ALA A 493 -21.28 -10.52 -2.62
N ALA A 494 -21.29 -10.31 -3.93
CA ALA A 494 -21.62 -9.00 -4.52
C ALA A 494 -23.07 -8.59 -4.25
N LEU A 495 -24.03 -9.52 -4.37
CA LEU A 495 -25.44 -9.29 -4.03
C LEU A 495 -25.62 -8.94 -2.54
N LEU A 496 -24.97 -9.71 -1.66
CA LEU A 496 -25.01 -9.48 -0.23
C LEU A 496 -24.38 -8.14 0.16
N SER A 497 -23.24 -7.79 -0.44
CA SER A 497 -22.58 -6.49 -0.27
C SER A 497 -23.46 -5.34 -0.76
N ALA A 498 -24.08 -5.47 -1.94
CA ALA A 498 -24.97 -4.44 -2.48
C ALA A 498 -26.24 -4.25 -1.61
N ALA A 499 -26.83 -5.34 -1.12
CA ALA A 499 -27.97 -5.29 -0.21
C ALA A 499 -27.57 -4.67 1.14
N GLY A 500 -26.40 -5.05 1.67
CA GLY A 500 -25.83 -4.45 2.88
C GLY A 500 -25.63 -2.95 2.73
N TYR A 501 -25.07 -2.51 1.61
CA TYR A 501 -24.79 -1.09 1.38
C TYR A 501 -26.08 -0.28 1.20
N ARG A 502 -27.06 -0.84 0.48
CA ARG A 502 -28.32 -0.14 0.14
C ARG A 502 -29.33 -0.13 1.28
N TYR A 503 -29.43 -1.21 2.05
CA TYR A 503 -30.49 -1.38 3.06
C TYR A 503 -29.95 -1.39 4.48
N LEU A 504 -28.93 -2.21 4.74
CA LEU A 504 -28.43 -2.39 6.11
C LEU A 504 -27.70 -1.14 6.63
N LYS A 505 -26.80 -0.54 5.83
CA LYS A 505 -26.04 0.66 6.23
C LYS A 505 -26.95 1.83 6.64
N PRO A 506 -27.98 2.23 5.84
CA PRO A 506 -28.91 3.28 6.27
C PRO A 506 -29.72 2.91 7.51
N GLN A 507 -30.15 1.64 7.65
CA GLN A 507 -30.88 1.18 8.84
C GLN A 507 -30.01 1.20 10.09
N MET A 508 -28.73 0.82 9.99
CA MET A 508 -27.80 0.89 11.11
C MET A 508 -27.57 2.31 11.59
N HIS A 509 -27.50 3.26 10.65
CA HIS A 509 -27.42 4.67 10.98
C HIS A 509 -28.70 5.17 11.65
N ALA A 510 -29.87 4.81 11.11
CA ALA A 510 -31.15 5.30 11.63
C ALA A 510 -31.58 4.67 12.96
N ALA A 511 -31.33 3.38 13.18
CA ALA A 511 -31.80 2.64 14.35
C ALA A 511 -30.78 2.55 15.49
N PHE A 512 -29.48 2.59 15.17
CA PHE A 512 -28.41 2.38 16.16
C PHE A 512 -27.40 3.53 16.17
N GLU A 513 -27.63 4.60 15.40
CA GLU A 513 -26.72 5.76 15.27
C GLU A 513 -25.30 5.35 14.85
N CYS A 514 -25.17 4.18 14.22
CA CYS A 514 -23.90 3.60 13.82
C CYS A 514 -23.53 4.05 12.41
N HIS A 515 -22.66 5.07 12.33
CA HIS A 515 -22.25 5.66 11.07
C HIS A 515 -21.04 4.93 10.42
N ASP A 516 -21.28 3.92 9.60
CA ASP A 516 -20.24 3.27 8.80
C ASP A 516 -19.89 4.08 7.54
N THR A 517 -18.85 4.91 7.64
CA THR A 517 -18.43 5.86 6.58
C THR A 517 -18.27 5.17 5.23
N ARG A 518 -17.47 4.12 5.18
CA ARG A 518 -17.14 3.42 3.94
C ARG A 518 -18.17 2.36 3.53
N GLY A 519 -18.96 1.86 4.48
CA GLY A 519 -19.70 0.61 4.27
C GLY A 519 -18.77 -0.59 4.42
N THR A 520 -17.85 -0.54 5.38
CA THR A 520 -16.94 -1.63 5.74
C THR A 520 -17.71 -2.91 6.07
N LEU A 521 -18.87 -2.83 6.73
CA LEU A 521 -19.68 -4.01 7.00
C LEU A 521 -20.13 -4.70 5.71
N SER A 522 -20.56 -3.91 4.72
CA SER A 522 -21.03 -4.43 3.44
C SER A 522 -19.89 -4.99 2.58
N THR A 523 -18.71 -4.36 2.65
CA THR A 523 -17.53 -4.74 1.84
C THR A 523 -16.77 -5.92 2.43
N HIS A 524 -16.60 -5.96 3.75
CA HIS A 524 -15.72 -6.91 4.44
C HIS A 524 -16.46 -7.81 5.42
N GLY A 525 -17.33 -7.24 6.27
CA GLY A 525 -18.02 -8.00 7.32
C GLY A 525 -18.96 -9.08 6.79
N LEU A 526 -19.98 -8.70 6.01
CA LEU A 526 -20.94 -9.63 5.43
C LEU A 526 -20.30 -10.63 4.46
N PRO A 527 -19.41 -10.23 3.52
CA PRO A 527 -18.72 -11.18 2.66
C PRO A 527 -17.77 -12.10 3.44
N GLY A 528 -17.14 -11.61 4.51
CA GLY A 528 -16.31 -12.44 5.39
C GLY A 528 -17.11 -13.52 6.12
N LEU A 529 -18.28 -13.17 6.65
CA LEU A 529 -19.21 -14.12 7.26
C LEU A 529 -19.73 -15.14 6.23
N LEU A 530 -20.07 -14.70 5.01
CA LEU A 530 -20.48 -15.57 3.92
C LEU A 530 -19.38 -16.59 3.58
N GLY A 531 -18.13 -16.14 3.46
CA GLY A 531 -16.99 -17.01 3.22
C GLY A 531 -16.77 -18.02 4.34
N TRP A 532 -16.90 -17.61 5.61
CA TRP A 532 -16.78 -18.53 6.75
C TRP A 532 -17.90 -19.57 6.75
N PHE A 533 -19.13 -19.18 6.42
CA PHE A 533 -20.26 -20.10 6.29
C PHE A 533 -20.08 -21.05 5.11
N LEU A 534 -19.59 -20.56 3.97
CA LEU A 534 -19.26 -21.39 2.82
C LEU A 534 -18.18 -22.42 3.16
N GLN A 535 -17.17 -22.02 3.93
CA GLN A 535 -16.13 -22.92 4.41
C GLN A 535 -16.70 -24.07 5.24
N LEU A 536 -17.64 -23.77 6.14
CA LEU A 536 -18.37 -24.75 6.93
C LEU A 536 -19.10 -25.76 6.03
N LEU A 537 -19.94 -25.26 5.12
CA LEU A 537 -20.80 -26.09 4.27
C LEU A 537 -19.99 -27.01 3.35
N LEU A 538 -18.98 -26.47 2.67
CA LEU A 538 -18.17 -27.25 1.73
C LEU A 538 -17.30 -28.28 2.46
N GLN A 539 -16.79 -27.96 3.66
CA GLN A 539 -16.01 -28.90 4.43
C GLN A 539 -16.87 -30.03 4.99
N ILE A 540 -18.07 -29.74 5.53
CA ILE A 540 -19.01 -30.78 5.98
C ILE A 540 -19.35 -31.74 4.85
N ARG A 541 -19.58 -31.22 3.63
CA ARG A 541 -19.89 -32.05 2.45
C ARG A 541 -18.76 -33.02 2.08
N LYS A 542 -17.51 -32.71 2.43
CA LYS A 542 -16.34 -33.55 2.16
C LYS A 542 -16.09 -34.61 3.24
N LEU A 543 -16.85 -34.60 4.35
CA LEU A 543 -16.67 -35.52 5.47
C LEU A 543 -17.68 -36.66 5.42
N ASP A 544 -17.20 -37.90 5.35
CA ASP A 544 -18.07 -39.09 5.31
C ASP A 544 -18.64 -39.48 6.68
N GLN A 545 -17.95 -39.10 7.77
CA GLN A 545 -18.33 -39.46 9.13
C GLN A 545 -19.09 -38.33 9.84
N THR A 546 -20.35 -38.58 10.21
CA THR A 546 -21.22 -37.62 10.91
C THR A 546 -20.60 -37.08 12.20
N SER A 547 -19.89 -37.93 12.97
CA SER A 547 -19.23 -37.52 14.21
C SER A 547 -18.12 -36.50 13.97
N VAL A 548 -17.33 -36.67 12.91
CA VAL A 548 -16.27 -35.74 12.51
C VAL A 548 -16.87 -34.44 11.99
N ALA A 549 -17.95 -34.52 11.20
CA ALA A 549 -18.67 -33.36 10.71
C ALA A 549 -19.26 -32.50 11.85
N ILE A 550 -19.86 -33.12 12.88
CA ILE A 550 -20.36 -32.41 14.06
C ILE A 550 -19.21 -31.74 14.82
N ARG A 551 -18.11 -32.46 15.09
CA ARG A 551 -16.95 -31.90 15.79
C ARG A 551 -16.35 -30.71 15.03
N PHE A 552 -16.18 -30.84 13.72
CA PHE A 552 -15.71 -29.75 12.88
C PHE A 552 -16.67 -28.55 12.92
N SER A 553 -17.99 -28.79 12.87
CA SER A 553 -19.00 -27.72 12.93
C SER A 553 -18.91 -26.93 14.23
N VAL A 554 -18.83 -27.63 15.37
CA VAL A 554 -18.68 -26.99 16.69
C VAL A 554 -17.38 -26.19 16.75
N PHE A 555 -16.26 -26.77 16.30
CA PHE A 555 -14.97 -26.07 16.24
C PHE A 555 -15.04 -24.79 15.37
N HIS A 556 -15.65 -24.88 14.20
CA HIS A 556 -15.74 -23.79 13.22
C HIS A 556 -16.66 -22.66 13.69
N ILE A 557 -17.79 -22.99 14.32
CA ILE A 557 -18.70 -22.01 14.92
C ILE A 557 -18.05 -21.35 16.15
N SER A 558 -17.39 -22.14 17.00
CA SER A 558 -16.71 -21.61 18.19
C SER A 558 -15.59 -20.64 17.81
N THR A 559 -14.83 -20.97 16.75
CA THR A 559 -13.79 -20.10 16.21
C THR A 559 -14.34 -18.74 15.78
N LEU A 560 -15.45 -18.71 15.02
CA LEU A 560 -16.09 -17.46 14.63
C LEU A 560 -16.60 -16.68 15.84
N PHE A 561 -17.23 -17.37 16.80
CA PHE A 561 -17.79 -16.74 17.99
C PHE A 561 -16.71 -16.06 18.83
N ILE A 562 -15.55 -16.69 19.01
CA ILE A 562 -14.39 -16.11 19.71
C ILE A 562 -13.88 -14.89 18.95
N THR A 563 -13.72 -14.97 17.62
CA THR A 563 -13.27 -13.83 16.81
C THR A 563 -14.20 -12.64 16.87
N VAL A 564 -15.50 -12.87 16.71
CA VAL A 564 -16.50 -11.80 16.82
C VAL A 564 -16.47 -11.22 18.23
N SER A 565 -16.52 -12.06 19.27
CA SER A 565 -16.49 -11.59 20.66
C SER A 565 -15.25 -10.76 21.00
N THR A 566 -14.07 -11.21 20.57
CA THR A 566 -12.81 -10.50 20.79
C THR A 566 -12.78 -9.19 20.01
N SER A 567 -13.22 -9.18 18.75
CA SER A 567 -13.29 -7.97 17.92
C SER A 567 -14.24 -6.92 18.49
N LEU A 568 -15.42 -7.35 18.97
CA LEU A 568 -16.40 -6.45 19.57
C LEU A 568 -15.86 -5.86 20.87
N THR A 569 -15.33 -6.71 21.76
CA THR A 569 -14.81 -6.30 23.07
C THR A 569 -13.65 -5.31 22.92
N THR A 570 -12.66 -5.65 22.09
CA THR A 570 -11.50 -4.78 21.85
C THR A 570 -11.90 -3.47 21.14
N GLY A 571 -12.86 -3.51 20.22
CA GLY A 571 -13.42 -2.32 19.57
C GLY A 571 -14.14 -1.39 20.55
N ILE A 572 -14.94 -1.94 21.48
CA ILE A 572 -15.63 -1.18 22.53
C ILE A 572 -14.62 -0.51 23.48
N LEU A 573 -13.64 -1.27 23.98
CA LEU A 573 -12.59 -0.75 24.87
C LEU A 573 -11.80 0.38 24.20
N THR A 574 -11.42 0.17 22.94
CA THR A 574 -10.73 1.20 22.13
C THR A 574 -11.61 2.44 21.97
N GLY A 575 -12.90 2.27 21.66
CA GLY A 575 -13.84 3.38 21.53
C GLY A 575 -13.97 4.23 22.79
N PHE A 576 -14.10 3.59 23.96
CA PHE A 576 -14.18 4.31 25.24
C PHE A 576 -12.90 5.09 25.53
N LEU A 577 -11.73 4.48 25.30
CA LEU A 577 -10.45 5.15 25.45
C LEU A 577 -10.34 6.40 24.56
N LEU A 578 -10.78 6.29 23.31
CA LEU A 578 -10.67 7.35 22.31
C LEU A 578 -11.73 8.45 22.43
N LYS A 579 -12.78 8.23 23.22
CA LYS A 579 -13.81 9.23 23.53
C LYS A 579 -13.28 10.33 24.45
N TRP A 580 -12.15 10.12 25.12
CA TRP A 580 -11.57 11.12 26.02
C TRP A 580 -11.10 12.38 25.28
N ASN A 581 -11.48 13.55 25.82
CA ASN A 581 -11.11 14.86 25.27
C ASN A 581 -9.59 15.12 25.23
N PHE A 582 -8.81 14.36 26.01
CA PHE A 582 -7.35 14.37 25.97
C PHE A 582 -6.81 14.19 24.54
N TRP A 583 -7.46 13.34 23.74
CA TRP A 583 -7.05 13.04 22.37
C TRP A 583 -7.42 14.12 21.35
N ARG A 584 -8.09 15.21 21.77
CA ARG A 584 -8.53 16.33 20.91
C ARG A 584 -9.35 15.87 19.69
N PRO A 585 -10.46 15.11 19.88
CA PRO A 585 -11.31 14.67 18.78
C PRO A 585 -11.78 15.86 17.92
N PRO A 586 -11.91 15.69 16.59
CA PRO A 586 -12.32 16.80 15.71
C PRO A 586 -13.76 17.22 16.01
N GLN A 587 -14.10 18.49 15.86
CA GLN A 587 -15.49 18.94 15.97
C GLN A 587 -16.33 18.44 14.79
N ASN A 588 -17.64 18.22 14.97
CA ASN A 588 -18.52 17.70 13.91
C ASN A 588 -18.47 18.54 12.61
N LYS A 589 -18.37 19.88 12.72
CA LYS A 589 -18.23 20.80 11.56
C LYS A 589 -16.89 20.68 10.81
N LYS A 590 -15.92 19.98 11.38
CA LYS A 590 -14.56 19.78 10.85
C LYS A 590 -14.32 18.32 10.44
N CYS A 591 -15.29 17.42 10.61
CA CYS A 591 -15.21 16.09 10.04
C CYS A 591 -15.19 16.17 8.50
N PHE A 592 -14.53 15.20 7.86
CA PHE A 592 -14.40 15.07 6.40
C PHE A 592 -13.73 16.29 5.73
N ASP A 593 -12.79 16.95 6.43
CA ASP A 593 -12.10 18.14 5.96
C ASP A 593 -10.59 18.11 6.24
N ASP A 594 -9.78 18.05 5.19
CA ASP A 594 -8.32 18.06 5.22
C ASP A 594 -7.79 19.35 5.84
N GLN A 595 -8.51 20.48 5.74
CA GLN A 595 -8.09 21.76 6.35
C GLN A 595 -7.98 21.69 7.88
N ALA A 596 -8.53 20.65 8.50
CA ALA A 596 -8.35 20.42 9.93
C ALA A 596 -6.91 19.98 10.30
N PHE A 597 -6.17 19.40 9.34
CA PHE A 597 -4.90 18.73 9.61
C PHE A 597 -3.75 19.10 8.66
N TRP A 598 -4.05 19.62 7.47
CA TRP A 598 -3.08 19.92 6.42
C TRP A 598 -3.03 21.42 6.11
N GLU A 599 -1.85 21.88 5.68
CA GLU A 599 -1.66 23.25 5.20
C GLU A 599 -2.21 23.39 3.78
N PHE A 600 -3.03 24.42 3.55
CA PHE A 600 -3.56 24.76 2.24
C PHE A 600 -3.14 26.18 1.85
N PRO A 601 -2.72 26.43 0.60
CA PRO A 601 -2.41 27.77 0.14
C PRO A 601 -3.67 28.65 0.21
N HIS A 602 -3.52 29.89 0.71
CA HIS A 602 -4.59 30.85 1.01
C HIS A 602 -5.59 31.11 -0.14
N ASN A 603 -5.25 30.79 -1.39
CA ASN A 603 -6.11 31.04 -2.55
C ASN A 603 -7.19 29.97 -2.81
N ALA A 604 -7.17 28.84 -2.10
CA ALA A 604 -8.22 27.82 -2.22
C ALA A 604 -9.51 28.16 -1.41
N VAL A 605 -9.55 29.30 -0.72
CA VAL A 605 -10.64 29.72 0.18
C VAL A 605 -11.49 30.85 -0.41
N ARG A 606 -11.40 31.15 -1.72
CA ARG A 606 -12.32 32.13 -2.33
C ARG A 606 -13.73 31.53 -2.50
N LYS A 607 -14.55 31.88 -1.50
CA LYS A 607 -16.02 31.95 -1.38
C LYS A 607 -16.87 31.02 -2.25
#